data_AF-B2TRQ6-F1
#
_entry.id   AF-B2TRQ6-F1
#
_cell.length_a   1.000
_cell.length_b   1.000
_cell.length_c   1.000
_cell.angle_alpha   90.00
_cell.angle_beta   90.00
_cell.angle_gamma   90.00
#
_symmetry.space_group_name_H-M   'P 1'
#
loop_
_entity.id
_entity.type
_entity.pdbx_description
1 polymer ?
#
loop_
_entity_poly.entity_id
_entity_poly.type
_entity_poly.pdbx_seq_one_letter_code
_entity_poly.pdbx_strand_id
1 'polypeptide(L)'
;MKGNKVLAIVLIIMSCFQSMILYTANTFNSNLKKEEPCKENVTINDYKNISNINSEFKDFSNVEFLEGEKQQDGSWIISLKIEGEKDEILESVSKLRNYAIKNYKIEHNKDSGSLTIELSKNNIKM
;
A
#
# COMPACT_ATOMS: atom_id res chain seq x y z
N MET A 1 32.79 -35.51 36.03
CA MET A 1 31.84 -36.13 35.07
C MET A 1 30.37 -35.73 35.20
N LYS A 2 29.88 -35.16 36.32
CA LYS A 2 28.47 -34.70 36.43
C LYS A 2 28.19 -33.38 35.68
N GLY A 3 29.13 -32.43 35.69
CA GLY A 3 29.00 -31.14 34.98
C GLY A 3 28.85 -31.26 33.46
N ASN A 4 29.58 -32.18 32.83
CA ASN A 4 29.51 -32.39 31.38
C ASN A 4 28.14 -32.94 30.94
N LYS A 5 27.46 -33.72 31.80
CA LYS A 5 26.11 -34.20 31.53
C LYS A 5 25.06 -33.08 31.62
N VAL A 6 25.22 -32.19 32.59
CA VAL A 6 24.35 -30.99 32.72
C VAL A 6 24.56 -30.05 31.54
N LEU A 7 25.81 -29.82 31.14
CA LEU A 7 26.13 -29.01 29.95
C LEU A 7 25.50 -29.59 28.68
N ALA A 8 25.59 -30.91 28.48
CA ALA A 8 24.98 -31.58 27.34
C ALA A 8 23.46 -31.43 27.33
N ILE A 9 22.80 -31.55 28.49
CA ILE A 9 21.35 -31.36 28.60
C ILE A 9 20.95 -29.92 28.26
N VAL A 10 21.70 -28.92 28.75
CA VAL A 10 21.45 -27.51 28.43
C VAL A 10 21.61 -27.24 26.92
N LEU A 11 22.62 -27.82 26.28
CA LEU A 11 22.83 -27.67 24.83
C LEU A 11 21.70 -28.30 24.00
N ILE A 12 21.16 -29.45 24.45
CA ILE A 12 20.03 -30.11 23.79
C ILE A 12 18.78 -29.22 23.90
N ILE A 13 18.50 -28.67 25.09
CA ILE A 13 17.35 -27.78 25.30
C ILE A 13 17.47 -26.52 24.43
N MET A 14 18.65 -25.90 24.37
CA MET A 14 18.91 -24.74 23.52
C MET A 14 18.70 -25.06 22.04
N SER A 15 19.16 -26.24 21.58
CA SER A 15 18.97 -26.68 20.19
C SER A 15 17.50 -26.87 19.85
N CYS A 16 16.72 -27.50 20.74
CA CYS A 16 15.27 -27.65 20.56
C CYS A 16 14.56 -26.29 20.49
N PHE A 17 14.96 -25.33 21.34
CA PHE A 17 14.38 -24.00 21.36
C PHE A 17 14.67 -23.23 20.06
N GLN A 18 15.90 -23.32 19.56
CA GLN A 18 16.29 -22.74 18.27
C GLN A 18 15.51 -23.36 17.10
N SER A 19 15.30 -24.68 17.10
CA SER A 19 14.48 -25.35 16.10
C SER A 19 13.01 -24.90 16.12
N MET A 20 12.45 -24.66 17.32
CA MET A 20 11.07 -24.19 17.48
C MET A 20 10.89 -22.76 16.95
N ILE A 21 11.85 -21.86 17.24
CA ILE A 21 11.88 -20.50 16.70
C ILE A 21 11.97 -20.54 15.17
N LEU A 22 12.89 -21.34 14.61
CA LEU A 22 13.07 -21.46 13.16
C LEU A 22 11.83 -22.03 12.48
N TYR A 23 11.20 -23.05 13.07
CA TYR A 23 9.95 -23.62 12.56
C TYR A 23 8.81 -22.59 12.56
N THR A 24 8.69 -21.80 13.63
CA THR A 24 7.68 -20.76 13.75
C THR A 24 7.93 -19.62 12.76
N ALA A 25 9.18 -19.18 12.62
CA ALA A 25 9.59 -18.16 11.65
C ALA A 25 9.39 -18.62 10.20
N ASN A 26 9.70 -19.89 9.90
CA ASN A 26 9.49 -20.47 8.57
C ASN A 26 8.00 -20.70 8.28
N THR A 27 7.20 -21.07 9.29
CA THR A 27 5.74 -21.16 9.20
C THR A 27 5.13 -19.78 9.00
N PHE A 28 5.63 -18.75 9.69
CA PHE A 28 5.20 -17.36 9.50
C PHE A 28 5.57 -16.84 8.09
N ASN A 29 6.79 -17.12 7.62
CA ASN A 29 7.24 -16.75 6.26
C ASN A 29 6.57 -17.55 5.14
N SER A 30 6.02 -18.73 5.41
CA SER A 30 5.24 -19.51 4.42
C SER A 30 3.74 -19.19 4.45
N ASN A 31 3.21 -18.70 5.59
CA ASN A 31 1.85 -18.17 5.70
C ASN A 31 1.74 -16.70 5.25
N LEU A 32 2.85 -15.96 5.25
CA LEU A 32 3.07 -14.90 4.29
C LEU A 32 3.16 -15.60 2.92
N LYS A 33 2.00 -15.88 2.32
CA LYS A 33 1.91 -16.07 0.88
C LYS A 33 2.84 -15.03 0.28
N LYS A 34 3.82 -15.47 -0.49
CA LYS A 34 4.44 -14.61 -1.49
C LYS A 34 3.25 -13.96 -2.18
N GLU A 35 2.97 -12.70 -1.86
CA GLU A 35 2.28 -11.85 -2.80
C GLU A 35 3.14 -11.99 -4.03
N GLU A 36 2.66 -12.77 -4.99
CA GLU A 36 3.19 -12.70 -6.33
C GLU A 36 3.28 -11.20 -6.62
N PRO A 37 4.43 -10.68 -7.09
CA PRO A 37 4.41 -9.31 -7.55
C PRO A 37 3.32 -9.29 -8.60
N CYS A 38 2.19 -8.65 -8.29
CA CYS A 38 1.18 -8.36 -9.28
C CYS A 38 1.96 -7.71 -10.40
N LYS A 39 2.16 -8.46 -11.48
CA LYS A 39 2.49 -7.89 -12.78
C LYS A 39 1.24 -7.15 -13.20
N GLU A 40 0.89 -6.10 -12.47
CA GLU A 40 0.20 -4.98 -13.08
C GLU A 40 1.17 -4.52 -14.15
N ASN A 41 0.79 -4.83 -15.39
CA ASN A 41 1.37 -4.16 -16.53
C ASN A 41 1.26 -2.68 -16.19
N VAL A 42 2.38 -2.07 -15.79
CA VAL A 42 2.50 -0.62 -15.67
C VAL A 42 2.36 -0.14 -17.09
N THR A 43 1.11 0.03 -17.51
CA THR A 43 0.78 0.75 -18.71
C THR A 43 1.25 2.15 -18.38
N ILE A 44 2.42 2.51 -18.90
CA ILE A 44 2.90 3.88 -18.83
C ILE A 44 1.95 4.66 -19.74
N ASN A 45 0.76 4.96 -19.23
CA ASN A 45 -0.17 5.86 -19.87
C ASN A 45 0.48 7.23 -19.74
N ASP A 46 1.12 7.65 -20.83
CA ASP A 46 1.47 9.05 -21.03
C ASP A 46 0.15 9.80 -21.24
N TYR A 47 -0.44 10.26 -20.14
CA TYR A 47 -1.65 11.08 -20.20
C TYR A 47 -1.31 12.40 -20.90
N LYS A 48 -1.65 12.46 -22.20
CA LYS A 48 -1.58 13.69 -22.98
C LYS A 48 -2.65 14.71 -22.57
N ASN A 49 -3.73 14.26 -21.92
CA ASN A 49 -4.90 15.08 -21.63
C ASN A 49 -5.53 14.71 -20.27
N ILE A 50 -5.98 15.72 -19.52
CA ILE A 50 -6.68 15.60 -18.23
C ILE A 50 -7.98 14.79 -18.35
N SER A 51 -8.59 14.75 -19.54
CA SER A 51 -9.77 13.92 -19.81
C SER A 51 -9.50 12.42 -19.60
N ASN A 52 -8.30 11.95 -19.94
CA ASN A 52 -7.90 10.55 -19.80
C ASN A 52 -7.63 10.20 -18.33
N ILE A 53 -7.21 11.19 -17.55
CA ILE A 53 -7.00 11.05 -16.11
C ILE A 53 -8.36 10.97 -15.41
N ASN A 54 -9.28 11.87 -15.75
CA ASN A 54 -10.64 11.87 -15.18
C ASN A 54 -11.39 10.56 -15.47
N SER A 55 -11.19 9.95 -16.64
CA SER A 55 -11.80 8.65 -16.95
C SER A 55 -11.33 7.50 -16.06
N GLU A 56 -10.13 7.55 -15.48
CA GLU A 56 -9.66 6.49 -14.56
C GLU A 56 -10.37 6.53 -13.21
N PHE A 57 -10.84 7.72 -12.81
CA PHE A 57 -11.55 7.89 -11.55
C PHE A 57 -13.06 7.72 -11.70
N LYS A 58 -13.58 7.58 -12.93
CA LYS A 58 -15.03 7.36 -13.16
C LYS A 58 -15.56 6.05 -12.61
N ASP A 59 -14.70 5.03 -12.51
CA ASP A 59 -15.08 3.72 -11.97
C ASP A 59 -15.21 3.73 -10.44
N PHE A 60 -14.82 4.83 -9.79
CA PHE A 60 -14.95 5.03 -8.37
C PHE A 60 -16.25 5.79 -8.07
N SER A 61 -17.24 5.09 -7.54
CA SER A 61 -18.57 5.65 -7.27
C SER A 61 -18.60 6.78 -6.24
N ASN A 62 -17.54 6.92 -5.44
CA ASN A 62 -17.45 7.82 -4.30
C ASN A 62 -16.25 8.78 -4.38
N VAL A 63 -15.66 8.93 -5.57
CA VAL A 63 -14.54 9.84 -5.83
C VAL A 63 -14.97 10.92 -6.79
N GLU A 64 -14.76 12.17 -6.39
CA GLU A 64 -14.96 13.35 -7.20
C GLU A 64 -13.59 13.90 -7.64
N PHE A 65 -13.41 14.05 -8.95
CA PHE A 65 -12.24 14.72 -9.51
C PHE A 65 -12.41 16.24 -9.36
N LEU A 66 -11.53 16.89 -8.60
CA LEU A 66 -11.60 18.34 -8.38
C LEU A 66 -10.84 19.08 -9.48
N GLU A 67 -9.54 18.79 -9.61
CA GLU A 67 -8.64 19.51 -10.51
C GLU A 67 -7.43 18.66 -10.87
N GLY A 68 -6.78 19.04 -11.98
CA GLY A 68 -5.51 18.44 -12.38
C GLY A 68 -4.61 19.50 -13.00
N GLU A 69 -3.40 19.61 -12.50
CA GLU A 69 -2.38 20.54 -12.98
C GLU A 69 -1.21 19.78 -13.58
N LYS A 70 -0.75 20.21 -14.75
CA LYS A 70 0.46 19.67 -15.37
C LYS A 70 1.68 20.49 -14.94
N GLN A 71 2.62 19.83 -14.30
CA GLN A 71 3.88 20.41 -13.85
C GLN A 71 4.86 20.61 -15.02
N GLN A 72 5.85 21.47 -14.81
CA GLN A 72 6.89 21.78 -15.82
C GLN A 72 7.75 20.57 -16.21
N ASP A 73 7.89 19.59 -15.31
CA ASP A 73 8.59 18.33 -15.55
C ASP A 73 7.76 17.32 -16.36
N GLY A 74 6.53 17.69 -16.73
CA GLY A 74 5.59 16.83 -17.46
C GLY A 74 4.74 15.92 -16.57
N SER A 75 4.97 15.90 -15.25
CA SER A 75 4.13 15.17 -14.30
C SER A 75 2.77 15.86 -14.09
N TRP A 76 1.78 15.10 -13.62
CA TRP A 76 0.47 15.63 -13.27
C TRP A 76 0.31 15.61 -11.74
N ILE A 77 -0.23 16.69 -11.19
CA ILE A 77 -0.81 16.74 -9.84
C ILE A 77 -2.32 16.69 -10.00
N ILE A 78 -2.97 15.77 -9.29
CA ILE A 78 -4.41 15.55 -9.38
C ILE A 78 -5.01 15.67 -7.99
N SER A 79 -6.00 16.54 -7.83
CA SER A 79 -6.76 16.68 -6.58
C SER A 79 -8.05 15.88 -6.70
N LEU A 80 -8.22 14.90 -5.81
CA LEU A 80 -9.42 14.07 -5.70
C LEU A 80 -10.09 14.30 -4.35
N LYS A 81 -11.42 14.30 -4.32
CA LYS A 81 -12.21 14.27 -3.10
C LYS A 81 -12.91 12.92 -2.99
N ILE A 82 -12.65 12.19 -1.92
CA ILE A 82 -13.27 10.89 -1.63
C ILE A 82 -14.22 11.11 -0.48
N GLU A 83 -15.50 10.79 -0.65
CA GLU A 83 -16.50 10.86 0.41
C GLU A 83 -17.03 9.48 0.75
N GLY A 84 -17.41 9.27 1.99
CA GLY A 84 -18.06 8.02 2.40
C GLY A 84 -17.79 7.65 3.84
N GLU A 85 -18.14 6.41 4.18
CA GLU A 85 -17.75 5.82 5.44
C GLU A 85 -16.26 5.45 5.44
N LYS A 86 -15.72 5.22 6.64
CA LYS A 86 -14.29 4.88 6.83
C LYS A 86 -13.82 3.78 5.88
N ASP A 87 -14.61 2.71 5.75
CA ASP A 87 -14.22 1.54 4.96
C ASP A 87 -14.25 1.81 3.45
N GLU A 88 -15.20 2.64 2.99
CA GLU A 88 -15.31 3.07 1.59
C GLU A 88 -14.16 3.99 1.18
N ILE A 89 -13.77 4.91 2.08
CA ILE A 89 -12.61 5.78 1.87
C ILE A 89 -11.33 4.94 1.81
N LEU A 90 -11.15 3.99 2.75
CA LEU A 90 -9.99 3.09 2.76
C LEU A 90 -9.91 2.23 1.50
N GLU A 91 -11.03 1.69 1.02
CA GLU A 91 -11.08 0.92 -0.22
C GLU A 91 -10.64 1.77 -1.42
N SER A 92 -11.14 3.01 -1.50
CA SER A 92 -10.84 3.93 -2.60
C SER A 92 -9.38 4.35 -2.61
N VAL A 93 -8.83 4.67 -1.43
CA VAL A 93 -7.40 4.98 -1.27
C VAL A 93 -6.53 3.77 -1.64
N SER A 94 -6.98 2.55 -1.32
CA SER A 94 -6.21 1.34 -1.63
C SER A 94 -6.03 1.07 -3.12
N LYS A 95 -6.93 1.58 -3.96
CA LYS A 95 -6.84 1.51 -5.43
C LYS A 95 -5.89 2.58 -6.01
N LEU A 96 -5.52 3.59 -5.21
CA LEU A 96 -4.56 4.64 -5.59
C LEU A 96 -3.09 4.26 -5.32
N ARG A 97 -2.78 2.98 -5.04
CA ARG A 97 -1.41 2.52 -4.70
C ARG A 97 -0.33 2.88 -5.72
N ASN A 98 -0.70 3.03 -6.99
CA ASN A 98 0.22 3.36 -8.08
C ASN A 98 0.53 4.88 -8.18
N TYR A 99 -0.09 5.69 -7.32
CA TYR A 99 0.10 7.13 -7.24
C TYR A 99 0.84 7.51 -5.95
N ALA A 100 1.73 8.48 -6.06
CA ALA A 100 2.39 9.08 -4.92
C ALA A 100 1.51 10.20 -4.35
N ILE A 101 1.08 10.05 -3.09
CA ILE A 101 0.33 11.07 -2.36
C ILE A 101 1.30 12.20 -1.98
N LYS A 102 1.06 13.40 -2.51
CA LYS A 102 1.83 14.61 -2.23
C LYS A 102 1.30 15.35 -1.02
N ASN A 103 -0.02 15.45 -0.95
CA ASN A 103 -0.73 16.15 0.10
C ASN A 103 -2.05 15.44 0.38
N TYR A 104 -2.55 15.55 1.61
CA TYR A 104 -3.85 15.02 1.97
C TYR A 104 -4.51 15.90 3.02
N LYS A 105 -5.84 16.00 2.93
CA LYS A 105 -6.68 16.68 3.90
C LYS A 105 -7.84 15.77 4.26
N ILE A 106 -7.93 15.40 5.54
CA ILE A 106 -9.05 14.65 6.07
C ILE A 106 -9.98 15.66 6.74
N GLU A 107 -11.23 15.68 6.32
CA GLU A 107 -12.29 16.40 7.00
C GLU A 107 -13.34 15.40 7.46
N HIS A 108 -13.90 15.63 8.65
CA HIS A 108 -14.93 14.77 9.20
C HIS A 108 -16.16 15.63 9.46
N ASN A 109 -17.24 15.35 8.75
CA ASN A 109 -18.54 15.93 9.06
C ASN A 109 -19.39 14.93 9.84
N LYS A 110 -20.49 15.38 10.47
CA LYS A 110 -21.31 14.52 11.35
C LYS A 110 -21.87 13.27 10.66
N ASP A 111 -22.05 13.32 9.34
CA ASP A 111 -22.68 12.25 8.56
C ASP A 111 -21.70 11.50 7.63
N SER A 112 -20.51 12.05 7.33
CA SER A 112 -19.52 11.42 6.45
C SER A 112 -18.12 11.98 6.62
N GLY A 113 -17.11 11.18 6.30
CA GLY A 113 -15.73 11.63 6.14
C GLY A 113 -15.50 12.10 4.71
N SER A 114 -14.65 13.10 4.52
CA SER A 114 -14.10 13.45 3.21
C SER A 114 -12.58 13.43 3.27
N LEU A 115 -11.97 12.94 2.20
CA LEU A 115 -10.53 12.88 2.03
C LEU A 115 -10.17 13.54 0.72
N THR A 116 -9.55 14.71 0.80
CA THR A 116 -8.95 15.36 -0.37
C THR A 116 -7.50 14.90 -0.50
N ILE A 117 -7.09 14.41 -1.66
CA ILE A 117 -5.75 13.90 -1.91
C ILE A 117 -5.18 14.54 -3.16
N GLU A 118 -3.98 15.08 -3.04
CA GLU A 118 -3.16 15.46 -4.19
C GLU A 118 -2.25 14.29 -4.55
N LEU A 119 -2.43 13.76 -5.75
CA LEU A 119 -1.70 12.63 -6.29
C LEU A 119 -0.73 13.09 -7.37
N SER A 120 0.44 12.50 -7.40
CA SER A 120 1.37 12.57 -8.53
C SER A 120 1.70 11.18 -9.02
N LYS A 121 1.95 11.01 -10.31
CA LYS A 121 2.36 9.69 -10.84
C LYS A 121 3.66 9.28 -10.14
N ASN A 122 3.65 8.11 -9.49
CA ASN A 122 4.84 7.63 -8.81
C ASN A 122 5.87 7.27 -9.88
N ASN A 123 6.94 8.06 -10.00
CA ASN A 123 8.10 7.70 -10.81
C ASN A 123 8.86 6.59 -10.08
N ILE A 124 8.27 5.39 -10.04
CA ILE A 124 9.01 4.19 -9.64
C ILE A 124 9.98 3.94 -10.79
N LYS A 125 11.17 4.53 -10.70
CA LYS A 125 12.33 4.09 -11.47
C LYS A 125 12.59 2.63 -11.07
N MET A 126 12.24 1.70 -11.94
CA MET A 126 12.95 0.43 -12.01
C MET A 126 14.38 0.68 -12.48
#